data_AF-A0A453JCY0-F1
#
_entry.id   AF-A0A453JCY0-F1
#
_cell.length_a   1.000
_cell.length_b   1.000
_cell.length_c   1.000
_cell.angle_alpha   90.00
_cell.angle_beta   90.00
_cell.angle_gamma   90.00
#
_symmetry.space_group_name_H-M   'P 1'
#
loop_
_entity.id
_entity.type
_entity.pdbx_description
1 polymer ?
#
loop_
_entity_poly.entity_id
_entity_poly.type
_entity_poly.pdbx_seq_one_letter_code
_entity_poly.pdbx_strand_id
1 'polypeptide(L)'
;KDGRLCIVYASDDFLLHVWTRSVNADGIEIWVLQNIISLSVKIDRIIGKRALGLQARLTVVQVRCGYVYLSMTCMTPVGTLHCRFFSLSLETTDLELLVEGCFDDRPCPYIMAWPSCLVGDDGSTGHEVEGSH
;
A
#
# COMPACT_ATOMS: atom_id res chain seq x y z
N LYS A 1 -6.33 0.47 11.06
CA LYS A 1 -6.42 0.28 12.53
C LYS A 1 -7.89 0.11 12.88
N ASP A 2 -8.21 -0.67 13.91
CA ASP A 2 -9.58 -0.84 14.43
C ASP A 2 -10.63 -1.41 13.44
N GLY A 3 -10.18 -2.11 12.38
CA GLY A 3 -11.07 -2.63 11.34
C GLY A 3 -11.74 -1.54 10.47
N ARG A 4 -11.42 -0.25 10.68
CA ARG A 4 -11.99 0.84 9.87
C ARG A 4 -11.47 0.74 8.44
N LEU A 5 -12.42 0.67 7.50
CA LEU A 5 -12.12 0.71 6.07
C LEU A 5 -11.43 2.03 5.71
N CYS A 6 -10.42 1.94 4.85
CA CYS A 6 -9.70 3.08 4.33
C CYS A 6 -9.49 2.97 2.82
N ILE A 7 -9.47 4.13 2.16
CA ILE A 7 -9.03 4.28 0.78
C ILE A 7 -7.67 4.97 0.83
N VAL A 8 -6.73 4.46 0.04
CA VAL A 8 -5.38 5.03 -0.04
C VAL A 8 -5.02 5.25 -1.49
N TYR A 9 -4.50 6.43 -1.80
CA TYR A 9 -4.06 6.83 -3.14
C TYR A 9 -2.66 7.45 -3.05
N ALA A 10 -1.77 7.02 -3.93
CA ALA A 10 -0.46 7.62 -4.11
C ALA A 10 -0.47 8.48 -5.38
N SER A 11 -0.11 9.75 -5.26
CA SER A 11 0.01 10.68 -6.37
C SER A 11 1.44 10.70 -6.96
N ASP A 12 1.56 11.30 -8.14
CA ASP A 12 2.84 11.41 -8.86
C ASP A 12 3.88 12.30 -8.14
N ASP A 13 3.44 13.20 -7.25
CA ASP A 13 4.31 14.02 -6.39
C ASP A 13 4.69 13.33 -5.07
N PHE A 14 4.52 12.01 -4.99
CA PHE A 14 4.85 11.19 -3.81
C PHE A 14 4.07 11.59 -2.55
N LEU A 15 2.83 12.04 -2.71
CA LEU A 15 1.90 12.21 -1.60
C LEU A 15 1.01 10.97 -1.49
N LEU A 16 0.83 10.49 -0.26
CA LEU A 16 -0.10 9.43 0.06
C LEU A 16 -1.32 10.01 0.76
N HIS A 17 -2.45 9.98 0.07
CA HIS A 17 -3.72 10.41 0.61
C HIS A 17 -4.43 9.23 1.27
N VAL A 18 -4.90 9.42 2.49
CA VAL A 18 -5.57 8.38 3.28
C VAL A 18 -6.96 8.89 3.68
N TRP A 19 -8.00 8.23 3.19
CA TRP A 19 -9.38 8.47 3.63
C TRP A 19 -9.85 7.35 4.53
N THR A 20 -10.66 7.67 5.52
CA THR A 20 -11.30 6.69 6.39
C THR A 20 -12.81 6.82 6.30
N ARG A 21 -13.51 5.69 6.48
CA ARG A 21 -14.97 5.68 6.55
C ARG A 21 -15.42 6.35 7.85
N SER A 22 -16.38 7.26 7.74
CA SER A 22 -17.02 7.96 8.86
C SER A 22 -18.53 8.01 8.63
N VAL A 23 -19.27 8.55 9.60
CA VAL A 23 -20.71 8.76 9.54
C VAL A 23 -20.98 10.25 9.77
N ASN A 24 -21.86 10.86 8.98
CA ASN A 24 -22.25 12.26 9.14
C ASN A 24 -23.35 12.43 10.20
N ALA A 25 -23.84 13.66 10.42
CA ALA A 25 -24.89 13.95 11.41
C ALA A 25 -26.22 13.23 11.12
N ASP A 26 -26.47 12.87 9.85
CA ASP A 26 -27.68 12.21 9.38
C ASP A 26 -27.58 10.68 9.40
N GLY A 27 -26.47 10.12 9.89
CA GLY A 27 -26.23 8.67 9.88
C GLY A 27 -25.77 8.11 8.53
N ILE A 28 -25.45 8.96 7.54
CA ILE A 28 -24.99 8.55 6.22
C ILE A 28 -23.47 8.32 6.24
N GLU A 29 -23.03 7.21 5.66
CA GLU A 29 -21.62 6.88 5.53
C GLU A 29 -20.92 7.77 4.51
N ILE A 30 -19.78 8.33 4.90
CA ILE A 30 -18.97 9.23 4.09
C ILE A 30 -17.48 8.87 4.18
N TRP A 31 -16.72 9.20 3.14
CA TRP A 31 -15.26 9.14 3.16
C TRP A 31 -14.68 10.48 3.58
N VAL A 32 -13.87 10.48 4.64
CA VAL A 32 -13.24 11.69 5.17
C VAL A 32 -11.73 11.58 4.97
N LEU A 33 -11.12 12.62 4.39
CA LEU A 33 -9.67 12.70 4.25
C LEU A 33 -9.05 12.80 5.64
N GLN A 34 -8.32 11.77 6.03
CA GLN A 34 -7.74 11.66 7.36
C GLN A 34 -6.31 12.21 7.38
N ASN A 35 -5.52 11.94 6.33
CA ASN A 35 -4.13 12.33 6.29
C ASN A 35 -3.60 12.48 4.85
N ILE A 36 -2.57 13.33 4.69
CA ILE A 36 -1.73 13.43 3.50
C ILE A 36 -0.29 13.26 3.96
N ILE A 37 0.35 12.16 3.55
CA ILE A 37 1.70 11.80 3.98
C ILE A 37 2.66 12.09 2.83
N SER A 38 3.62 12.99 3.04
CA SER A 38 4.72 13.21 2.10
C SER A 38 5.73 12.07 2.19
N LEU A 39 5.89 11.33 1.10
CA LEU A 39 6.82 10.19 1.02
C LEU A 39 8.17 10.55 0.40
N SER A 40 8.28 11.68 -0.29
CA SER A 40 9.51 12.08 -0.99
C SER A 40 10.73 12.08 -0.07
N VAL A 41 10.67 12.81 1.06
CA VAL A 41 11.78 12.90 2.03
C VAL A 41 12.10 11.55 2.66
N LYS A 42 11.09 10.72 2.92
CA LYS A 42 11.25 9.39 3.53
C LYS A 42 11.94 8.44 2.56
N ILE A 43 11.48 8.43 1.30
CA ILE A 43 12.09 7.65 0.22
C ILE A 43 13.53 8.12 0.02
N ASP A 44 13.78 9.42 -0.12
CA ASP A 44 15.13 9.99 -0.29
C ASP A 44 16.10 9.56 0.82
N ARG A 45 15.63 9.46 2.06
CA ARG A 45 16.44 9.01 3.19
C ARG A 45 16.81 7.53 3.09
N ILE A 46 15.92 6.70 2.55
CA ILE A 46 16.09 5.25 2.44
C ILE A 46 16.98 4.89 1.24
N ILE A 47 16.69 5.47 0.07
CA ILE A 47 17.32 5.05 -1.20
C ILE A 47 18.37 6.04 -1.72
N GLY A 48 18.51 7.20 -1.08
CA GLY A 48 19.40 8.28 -1.48
C GLY A 48 18.85 9.16 -2.61
N LYS A 49 19.23 10.45 -2.59
CA LYS A 49 18.74 11.52 -3.48
C LYS A 49 18.86 11.25 -4.99
N ARG A 50 19.66 10.27 -5.43
CA ARG A 50 19.87 9.99 -6.86
C ARG A 50 18.70 9.29 -7.54
N ALA A 51 17.84 8.60 -6.79
CA ALA A 51 16.77 7.78 -7.37
C ALA A 51 15.49 8.57 -7.69
N LEU A 52 15.16 9.63 -6.94
CA LEU A 52 13.98 10.48 -7.22
C LEU A 52 14.16 11.39 -8.44
N GLY A 53 15.39 11.59 -8.93
CA GLY A 53 15.65 12.35 -10.16
C GLY A 53 15.37 11.57 -11.45
N LEU A 54 15.06 10.27 -11.35
CA LEU A 54 14.62 9.44 -12.47
C LEU A 54 13.08 9.48 -12.56
N GLN A 55 12.50 9.12 -13.70
CA GLN A 55 11.05 9.01 -13.91
C GLN A 55 10.48 7.85 -13.07
N ALA A 56 10.41 8.07 -11.76
CA ALA A 56 9.96 7.12 -10.77
C ALA A 56 8.44 7.19 -10.67
N ARG A 57 7.80 6.01 -10.61
CA ARG A 57 6.36 5.86 -10.42
C ARG A 57 6.12 5.14 -9.12
N LEU A 58 5.32 5.73 -8.26
CA LEU A 58 4.88 5.13 -7.01
C LEU A 58 3.47 4.54 -7.20
N THR A 59 3.20 3.39 -6.60
CA THR A 59 1.89 2.73 -6.69
C THR A 59 1.54 2.07 -5.37
N VAL A 60 0.28 2.17 -4.96
CA VAL A 60 -0.27 1.40 -3.83
C VAL A 60 -0.52 -0.02 -4.30
N VAL A 61 0.18 -0.97 -3.71
CA VAL A 61 0.01 -2.40 -4.01
C VAL A 61 -1.14 -2.96 -3.18
N GLN A 62 -1.16 -2.65 -1.87
CA GLN A 62 -2.22 -3.11 -0.98
C GLN A 62 -2.28 -2.29 0.30
N VAL A 63 -3.45 -2.25 0.93
CA VAL A 63 -3.64 -1.73 2.29
C VAL A 63 -4.11 -2.87 3.18
N ARG A 64 -3.40 -3.14 4.27
CA ARG A 64 -3.68 -4.32 5.11
C ARG A 64 -3.14 -4.19 6.52
N CYS A 65 -3.93 -4.59 7.51
CA CYS A 65 -3.53 -4.61 8.92
C CYS A 65 -2.94 -3.27 9.43
N GLY A 66 -3.40 -2.13 8.89
CA GLY A 66 -2.86 -0.82 9.25
C GLY A 66 -1.58 -0.41 8.51
N TYR A 67 -1.11 -1.21 7.57
CA TYR A 67 0.03 -0.92 6.71
C TYR A 67 -0.42 -0.65 5.27
N VAL A 68 0.34 0.19 4.58
CA VAL A 68 0.25 0.39 3.13
C VAL A 68 1.50 -0.19 2.51
N TYR A 69 1.32 -1.14 1.60
CA TYR A 69 2.37 -1.71 0.78
C TYR A 69 2.46 -0.92 -0.52
N LEU A 70 3.66 -0.45 -0.82
CA LEU A 70 3.93 0.44 -1.95
C LEU A 70 4.96 -0.21 -2.86
N SER A 71 4.83 0.00 -4.16
CA SER A 71 5.89 -0.29 -5.14
C SER A 71 6.34 1.01 -5.78
N MET A 72 7.65 1.20 -5.87
CA MET A 72 8.25 2.27 -6.66
C MET A 72 9.05 1.66 -7.79
N THR A 73 8.81 2.12 -9.01
CA THR A 73 9.52 1.66 -10.20
C THR A 73 10.22 2.83 -10.87
N CYS A 74 11.50 2.70 -11.22
CA CYS A 74 12.24 3.72 -11.98
C CYS A 74 13.09 3.08 -13.09
N MET A 75 13.05 3.66 -14.29
CA MET A 75 13.90 3.25 -15.40
C MET A 75 15.28 3.90 -15.28
N THR A 76 16.35 3.12 -15.42
CA THR A 76 17.70 3.66 -15.52
C THR A 76 17.96 4.23 -16.91
N PRO A 77 19.00 5.07 -17.08
CA PRO A 77 19.40 5.56 -18.40
C PRO A 77 19.71 4.45 -19.41
N VAL A 78 20.12 3.26 -18.95
CA VAL A 78 20.45 2.10 -19.79
C VAL A 78 19.25 1.19 -20.06
N GLY A 79 18.05 1.54 -19.58
CA GLY A 79 16.82 0.81 -19.86
C GLY A 79 16.45 -0.29 -18.86
N THR A 80 17.21 -0.45 -17.77
CA THR A 80 16.90 -1.43 -16.70
C THR A 80 15.81 -0.89 -15.80
N LEU A 81 14.81 -1.71 -15.46
CA LEU A 81 13.77 -1.33 -14.51
C LEU A 81 14.20 -1.69 -13.08
N HIS A 82 14.36 -0.67 -12.24
CA HIS A 82 14.54 -0.88 -10.80
C HIS A 82 13.17 -0.86 -10.12
N CYS A 83 12.89 -1.88 -9.33
CA CYS A 83 11.69 -1.94 -8.49
C CYS A 83 12.07 -2.01 -7.02
N ARG A 84 11.32 -1.25 -6.21
CA ARG A 84 11.46 -1.21 -4.76
C ARG A 84 10.10 -1.38 -4.13
N PHE A 85 10.02 -2.18 -3.09
CA PHE A 85 8.81 -2.42 -2.33
C PHE A 85 8.98 -1.87 -0.92
N PHE A 86 7.96 -1.17 -0.44
CA PHE A 86 7.98 -0.55 0.88
C PHE A 86 6.74 -0.95 1.69
N SER A 87 6.90 -0.95 3.01
CA SER A 87 5.79 -0.93 3.96
C SER A 87 5.75 0.43 4.65
N LEU A 88 4.56 1.02 4.71
CA LEU A 88 4.28 2.23 5.47
C LEU A 88 3.29 1.92 6.58
N SER A 89 3.65 2.18 7.83
CA SER A 89 2.70 2.14 8.95
C SER A 89 1.76 3.34 8.90
N LEU A 90 0.44 3.15 8.87
CA LEU A 90 -0.52 4.26 8.94
C LEU A 90 -0.57 4.94 10.32
N GLU A 91 -0.08 4.25 11.36
CA GLU A 91 -0.07 4.74 12.73
C GLU A 91 1.14 5.62 13.01
N THR A 92 2.34 5.11 12.74
CA THR A 92 3.60 5.83 13.03
C THR A 92 4.05 6.66 11.84
N THR A 93 3.51 6.38 10.65
CA THR A 93 3.99 6.89 9.36
C THR A 93 5.40 6.41 9.00
N ASP A 94 5.96 5.44 9.72
CA ASP A 94 7.29 4.91 9.39
C ASP A 94 7.26 4.16 8.07
N LEU A 95 8.26 4.44 7.24
CA LEU A 95 8.44 3.84 5.92
C LEU A 95 9.69 2.97 5.95
N GLU A 96 9.55 1.72 5.52
CA GLU A 96 10.62 0.73 5.50
C GLU A 96 10.75 0.14 4.09
N LEU A 97 12.00 -0.12 3.67
CA LEU A 97 12.28 -0.85 2.43
C LEU A 97 12.22 -2.35 2.73
N LEU A 98 11.35 -3.05 2.01
CA LEU A 98 11.20 -4.50 2.14
C LEU A 98 12.13 -5.24 1.18
N VAL A 99 12.11 -4.85 -0.09
CA VAL A 99 12.82 -5.51 -1.18
C VAL A 99 13.22 -4.48 -2.22
N GLU A 100 14.41 -4.63 -2.79
CA GLU A 100 14.88 -3.89 -3.96
C GLU A 100 15.45 -4.88 -4.98
N GLY A 101 15.20 -4.64 -6.27
CA GLY A 101 15.73 -5.45 -7.35
C GLY A 101 15.81 -4.70 -8.68
N CYS A 102 16.70 -5.16 -9.54
CA CYS A 102 16.85 -4.70 -10.92
C CYS A 102 16.33 -5.80 -11.85
N PHE A 103 15.54 -5.42 -12.85
CA PHE A 103 15.00 -6.33 -13.84
C PHE A 103 15.39 -5.82 -15.22
N ASP A 104 16.03 -6.70 -16.00
CA ASP A 104 16.43 -6.42 -17.38
C ASP A 104 15.24 -6.37 -18.35
N ASP A 105 14.04 -6.75 -17.87
CA ASP A 105 12.75 -6.67 -18.57
C ASP A 105 11.65 -6.17 -17.61
N ARG A 106 10.41 -6.01 -18.07
CA ARG A 106 9.24 -5.70 -17.23
C ARG A 106 9.09 -6.77 -16.13
N PRO A 107 9.28 -6.43 -14.85
CA PRO A 107 8.97 -7.33 -13.77
C PRO A 107 7.47 -7.61 -13.80
N CYS A 108 7.13 -8.88 -13.91
CA CYS A 108 5.83 -9.38 -13.53
C CYS A 108 5.96 -9.82 -12.07
N PRO A 109 5.78 -8.93 -11.07
CA PRO A 109 5.71 -9.39 -9.69
C PRO A 109 4.63 -10.47 -9.65
N TYR A 110 5.05 -11.68 -9.31
CA TYR A 110 4.20 -12.84 -9.33
C TYR A 110 3.07 -12.61 -8.32
N ILE A 111 1.85 -12.39 -8.83
CA ILE A 111 0.65 -12.18 -8.02
C ILE A 111 0.24 -13.56 -7.48
N MET A 112 0.97 -14.08 -6.49
CA MET A 112 0.38 -15.12 -5.64
C MET A 112 -0.59 -14.48 -4.67
N ALA A 113 -1.61 -15.24 -4.28
CA ALA A 113 -2.31 -14.99 -3.04
C ALA A 113 -1.26 -14.87 -1.91
N TRP A 114 -1.44 -13.89 -1.03
CA TRP A 114 -0.60 -13.75 0.15
C TRP A 114 -0.60 -15.06 0.94
N PRO A 115 0.54 -15.45 1.56
CA PRO A 115 0.57 -16.58 2.48
C PRO A 115 -0.59 -16.49 3.46
N SER A 116 -1.32 -17.59 3.68
CA SER A 116 -2.50 -17.61 4.56
C SER A 116 -2.18 -17.16 5.98
N CYS A 117 -0.96 -17.38 6.45
CA CYS A 117 -0.49 -16.86 7.75
C CYS A 117 -0.46 -15.33 7.82
N LEU A 118 -0.34 -14.66 6.68
CA LEU A 118 -0.47 -13.22 6.58
C LEU A 118 -1.91 -12.83 6.33
N VAL A 119 -2.69 -13.61 5.57
CA VAL A 119 -4.14 -13.44 5.35
C VAL A 119 -4.91 -13.80 6.61
N GLY A 120 -4.97 -12.89 7.58
CA GLY A 120 -5.79 -13.05 8.79
C GLY A 120 -7.15 -13.64 8.43
N ASP A 121 -7.42 -14.81 9.00
CA ASP A 121 -8.65 -15.58 8.81
C ASP A 121 -9.82 -14.66 9.16
N ASP A 122 -10.64 -14.31 8.16
CA ASP A 122 -11.88 -13.60 8.39
C ASP A 122 -12.87 -14.59 9.00
N GLY A 123 -12.74 -14.82 10.31
CA GLY A 123 -13.62 -15.68 11.10
C GLY A 123 -15.07 -15.21 11.14
N SER A 124 -15.76 -15.23 10.01
CA SER A 124 -17.13 -14.83 9.75
C SER A 124 -17.62 -15.71 8.59
N THR A 125 -18.46 -16.73 8.74
CA THR A 125 -19.42 -17.07 9.79
C THR A 125 -19.78 -18.54 9.63
N GLY A 126 -19.81 -19.29 10.72
CA GLY A 126 -20.75 -20.41 10.83
C GLY A 126 -22.18 -19.87 10.94
N HIS A 127 -23.08 -20.35 10.09
CA HIS A 127 -24.43 -20.85 10.39
C HIS A 127 -25.23 -20.98 9.09
N GLU A 128 -25.95 -22.11 8.98
CA GLU A 128 -27.10 -22.48 8.11
C GLU A 128 -26.86 -23.82 7.40
N VAL A 129 -27.64 -24.90 7.51
CA VAL A 129 -28.88 -25.26 8.23
C VAL A 129 -28.85 -26.79 8.41
N GLU A 130 -29.35 -27.28 9.54
CA GLU A 130 -29.66 -28.70 9.79
C GLU A 130 -30.76 -29.16 8.82
N GLY A 131 -30.41 -29.99 7.85
CA GLY A 131 -31.35 -30.62 6.94
C GLY A 131 -31.96 -31.87 7.58
N SER A 132 -33.21 -31.77 8.05
CA SER A 132 -34.03 -32.95 8.35
C SER A 132 -34.51 -33.60 7.05
N HIS A 133 -34.24 -34.89 6.89
CA HIS A 133 -35.10 -35.86 6.19
C HIS A 133 -34.84 -37.27 6.71
#